data_AF-A0A1F8XWY0-F1
#
_entry.id   AF-A0A1F8XWY0-F1
#
_cell.length_a   1.000
_cell.length_b   1.000
_cell.length_c   1.000
_cell.angle_alpha   90.00
_cell.angle_beta   90.00
_cell.angle_gamma   90.00
#
_symmetry.space_group_name_H-M   'P 1'
#
loop_
_entity.id
_entity.type
_entity.pdbx_description
1 polymer ?
#
loop_
_entity_poly.entity_id
_entity_poly.type
_entity_poly.pdbx_seq_one_letter_code
_entity_poly.pdbx_strand_id
1 'polypeptide(L)'
;MARDKDGAIVTTTTNSKNLPKGLLQVLSDIEQYSVAEKEGSSIPEEVLTTEKMRTYWIEGGRVSAFSSVATFILSLFMFAAHDGIIPVFGSYSPSTFERVFILLFTVSSSLVTSLLVFAILRKTYCKNITRKAIYAVTFGMASVIVLSTIVMFIVVHILYFNFLTPDHILRMIWKLPEFLRPGYKTYLWMTKFIEQLIPSVYFLTIVSLFSILILALSVVMGKIKTNRIDKYKKIWQ
;
A
#
# COMPACT_ATOMS: atom_id res chain seq x y z
N MET A 1 15.43 38.26 -8.68
CA MET A 1 14.56 38.97 -7.72
C MET A 1 13.71 39.94 -8.52
N ALA A 2 12.40 39.71 -8.64
CA ALA A 2 11.47 40.67 -9.23
C ALA A 2 10.41 40.99 -8.18
N ARG A 3 10.22 42.27 -7.88
CA ARG A 3 9.22 42.80 -6.96
C ARG A 3 7.93 43.02 -7.73
N ASP A 4 6.84 42.40 -7.30
CA ASP A 4 5.49 42.79 -7.68
C ASP A 4 4.96 43.86 -6.71
N LYS A 5 4.06 44.73 -7.20
CA LYS A 5 3.69 46.02 -6.61
C LYS A 5 2.63 45.99 -5.52
N ASP A 6 2.10 44.83 -5.17
CA ASP A 6 1.17 44.69 -4.05
C ASP A 6 1.82 43.83 -2.98
N GLY A 7 2.09 44.42 -1.81
CA GLY A 7 2.93 43.93 -0.72
C GLY A 7 2.48 42.64 -0.01
N ALA A 8 1.82 41.72 -0.70
CA ALA A 8 1.76 40.32 -0.30
C ALA A 8 3.11 39.67 -0.64
N ILE A 9 4.00 39.64 0.36
CA ILE A 9 5.09 38.68 0.34
C ILE A 9 4.42 37.31 0.41
N VAL A 10 4.26 36.65 -0.73
CA VAL A 10 4.09 35.20 -0.73
C VAL A 10 5.45 34.66 -0.31
N THR A 11 5.69 34.69 1.01
CA THR A 11 6.73 33.86 1.62
C THR A 11 6.27 32.44 1.40
N THR A 12 6.61 31.87 0.24
CA THR A 12 6.93 30.46 0.22
C THR A 12 8.14 30.38 1.13
N THR A 13 7.88 30.07 2.40
CA THR A 13 8.90 29.85 3.41
C THR A 13 9.76 28.69 2.91
N THR A 14 10.75 28.99 2.08
CA THR A 14 11.88 28.12 1.80
C THR A 14 12.73 28.11 3.05
N ASN A 15 12.19 27.47 4.08
CA ASN A 15 12.92 27.18 5.29
C ASN A 15 12.59 25.76 5.72
N SER A 16 13.27 24.83 5.07
CA SER A 16 14.04 23.78 5.74
C SER A 16 14.37 22.69 4.74
N LYS A 17 15.53 22.10 4.95
CA LYS A 17 15.93 20.75 4.55
C LYS A 17 14.97 19.70 5.16
N ASN A 18 13.65 19.90 5.05
CA ASN A 18 12.64 18.99 5.55
C ASN A 18 12.39 17.96 4.47
N LEU A 19 13.05 16.81 4.63
CA LEU A 19 12.67 15.61 3.94
C LEU A 19 11.20 15.31 4.27
N PRO A 20 10.34 15.11 3.26
CA PRO A 20 8.92 14.91 3.48
C PRO A 20 8.71 13.64 4.33
N LYS A 21 7.94 13.78 5.41
CA LYS A 21 7.59 12.68 6.31
C LYS A 21 6.18 12.24 5.99
N GLY A 22 6.04 11.13 5.27
CA GLY A 22 4.75 10.53 4.96
C GLY A 22 4.30 10.71 3.51
N LEU A 23 3.54 9.72 3.05
CA LEU A 23 3.05 9.63 1.67
C LEU A 23 2.23 10.86 1.24
N LEU A 24 1.38 11.41 2.11
CA LEU A 24 0.57 12.60 1.77
C LEU A 24 1.43 13.83 1.51
N GLN A 25 2.52 14.02 2.26
CA GLN A 25 3.42 15.13 2.05
C GLN A 25 4.20 14.97 0.74
N VAL A 26 4.67 13.74 0.46
CA VAL A 26 5.30 13.39 -0.83
C VAL A 26 4.36 13.66 -2.00
N LEU A 27 3.09 13.28 -1.87
CA LEU A 27 2.08 13.50 -2.91
C LEU A 27 1.77 14.99 -3.10
N SER A 28 1.70 15.76 -2.01
CA SER A 28 1.53 17.22 -2.06
C SER A 28 2.71 17.91 -2.77
N ASP A 29 3.94 17.49 -2.49
CA ASP A 29 5.13 18.00 -3.20
C ASP A 29 5.04 17.73 -4.71
N ILE A 30 4.61 16.53 -5.09
CA ILE A 30 4.41 16.14 -6.49
C ILE A 30 3.32 16.99 -7.16
N GLU A 31 2.23 17.30 -6.45
CA GLU A 31 1.19 18.19 -6.95
C GLU A 31 1.73 19.61 -7.17
N GLN A 32 2.52 20.14 -6.23
CA GLN A 32 3.15 21.46 -6.35
C GLN A 32 4.10 21.51 -7.56
N TYR A 33 4.93 20.48 -7.76
CA TYR A 33 5.80 20.40 -8.95
C TYR A 33 5.00 20.33 -10.24
N SER A 34 3.86 19.62 -10.24
CA SER A 34 2.97 19.56 -11.40
C SER A 34 2.34 20.91 -11.75
N VAL A 35 1.93 21.70 -10.75
CA VAL A 35 1.38 23.04 -10.99
C VAL A 35 2.45 23.96 -11.57
N ALA A 36 3.65 23.97 -10.97
CA ALA A 36 4.78 24.77 -11.47
C ALA A 36 5.22 24.37 -12.90
N GLU A 37 5.29 23.07 -13.22
CA GLU A 37 5.58 22.61 -14.59
C GLU A 37 4.45 22.96 -15.58
N LYS A 38 3.19 23.01 -15.13
CA LYS A 38 2.04 23.37 -15.97
C LYS A 38 2.05 24.87 -16.33
N GLU A 39 2.46 25.72 -15.40
CA GLU A 39 2.60 27.18 -15.56
C GLU A 39 3.81 27.58 -16.41
N GLY A 40 4.69 26.64 -16.74
CA GLY A 40 5.84 26.89 -17.61
C GLY A 40 7.09 27.36 -16.87
N SER A 41 7.09 27.29 -15.54
CA SER A 41 8.30 27.51 -14.75
C SER A 41 9.28 26.36 -14.99
N SER A 42 10.49 26.67 -15.47
CA SER A 42 11.57 25.71 -15.57
C SER A 42 12.10 25.42 -14.16
N ILE A 43 11.50 24.45 -13.48
CA ILE A 43 12.00 23.97 -12.18
C ILE A 43 13.42 23.44 -12.41
N PRO A 44 14.45 23.94 -11.71
CA PRO A 44 15.79 23.40 -11.83
C PRO A 44 15.81 21.92 -11.44
N GLU A 45 16.51 21.07 -12.21
CA GLU A 45 16.60 19.63 -11.90
C GLU A 45 17.20 19.37 -10.51
N GLU A 46 17.98 20.31 -9.97
CA GLU A 46 18.56 20.29 -8.63
C GLU A 46 17.53 20.31 -7.49
N VAL A 47 16.28 20.76 -7.74
CA VAL A 47 15.21 20.75 -6.74
C VAL A 47 14.85 19.32 -6.35
N LEU A 48 15.01 18.37 -7.28
CA LEU A 48 14.76 16.94 -7.11
C LEU A 48 16.08 16.20 -6.96
N THR A 49 16.74 16.43 -5.82
CA THR A 49 17.96 15.73 -5.45
C THR A 49 17.74 14.22 -5.36
N THR A 50 18.80 13.44 -5.57
CA THR A 50 18.79 11.98 -5.41
C THR A 50 18.32 11.55 -4.00
N GLU A 51 18.61 12.37 -3.00
CA GLU A 51 18.15 12.19 -1.61
C GLU A 51 16.61 12.28 -1.49
N LYS A 52 15.98 13.26 -2.15
CA LYS A 52 14.52 13.37 -2.20
C LYS A 52 13.88 12.22 -2.96
N MET A 53 14.47 11.80 -4.09
CA MET A 53 13.98 10.63 -4.83
C MET A 53 14.00 9.36 -3.97
N ARG A 54 15.09 9.14 -3.22
CA ARG A 54 15.19 8.03 -2.27
C ARG A 54 14.11 8.13 -1.19
N THR A 55 13.85 9.32 -0.68
CA THR A 55 12.81 9.55 0.35
C THR A 55 11.41 9.24 -0.19
N TYR A 56 11.11 9.67 -1.41
CA TYR A 56 9.85 9.35 -2.10
C TYR A 56 9.67 7.84 -2.28
N TRP A 57 10.73 7.13 -2.64
CA TRP A 57 10.74 5.68 -2.73
C TRP A 57 10.49 5.02 -1.37
N ILE A 58 11.20 5.44 -0.31
CA ILE A 58 11.07 4.90 1.05
C ILE A 58 9.67 5.13 1.61
N GLU A 59 9.12 6.34 1.47
CA GLU A 59 7.80 6.67 2.01
C GLU A 59 6.68 5.93 1.30
N GLY A 60 6.76 5.78 -0.03
CA GLY A 60 5.85 4.91 -0.80
C GLY A 60 5.97 3.44 -0.36
N GLY A 61 7.20 2.97 -0.19
CA GLY A 61 7.48 1.64 0.32
C GLY A 61 6.90 1.39 1.73
N ARG A 62 7.10 2.32 2.67
CA ARG A 62 6.65 2.18 4.06
C ARG A 62 5.14 2.00 4.18
N VAL A 63 4.37 2.83 3.47
CA VAL A 63 2.90 2.71 3.46
C VAL A 63 2.46 1.39 2.85
N SER A 64 3.13 0.97 1.78
CA SER A 64 2.82 -0.29 1.09
C SER A 64 3.13 -1.51 1.95
N ALA A 65 4.24 -1.50 2.69
CA ALA A 65 4.58 -2.54 3.67
C ALA A 65 3.48 -2.67 4.74
N PHE A 66 3.11 -1.54 5.36
CA PHE A 66 2.05 -1.53 6.37
C PHE A 66 0.74 -2.07 5.82
N SER A 67 0.32 -1.62 4.63
CA SER A 67 -0.90 -2.10 3.99
C SER A 67 -0.86 -3.60 3.67
N SER A 68 0.29 -4.13 3.26
CA SER A 68 0.45 -5.56 2.93
C SER A 68 0.37 -6.43 4.17
N VAL A 69 1.03 -6.03 5.26
CA VAL A 69 0.97 -6.73 6.54
C VAL A 69 -0.44 -6.67 7.14
N ALA A 70 -1.08 -5.48 7.11
CA ALA A 70 -2.44 -5.32 7.58
C ALA A 70 -3.42 -6.19 6.78
N THR A 71 -3.31 -6.21 5.45
CA THR A 71 -4.14 -7.04 4.58
C THR A 71 -3.93 -8.53 4.86
N PHE A 72 -2.69 -8.97 5.08
CA PHE A 72 -2.40 -10.35 5.44
C PHE A 72 -3.09 -10.76 6.74
N ILE A 73 -2.91 -9.98 7.82
CA ILE A 73 -3.53 -10.27 9.11
C ILE A 73 -5.06 -10.29 8.97
N LEU A 74 -5.63 -9.29 8.32
CA LEU A 74 -7.09 -9.23 8.09
C LEU A 74 -7.60 -10.39 7.23
N SER A 75 -6.79 -10.89 6.29
CA SER A 75 -7.16 -12.05 5.46
C SER A 75 -7.22 -13.33 6.28
N LEU A 76 -6.36 -13.48 7.30
CA LEU A 76 -6.41 -14.61 8.23
C LEU A 76 -7.72 -14.62 9.01
N PHE A 77 -8.12 -13.45 9.54
CA PHE A 77 -9.41 -13.31 10.21
C PHE A 77 -10.59 -13.51 9.27
N MET A 78 -10.47 -13.11 8.00
CA MET A 78 -11.53 -13.27 7.01
C MET A 78 -11.81 -14.75 6.70
N PHE A 79 -10.77 -15.55 6.45
CA PHE A 79 -10.94 -16.97 6.22
C PHE A 79 -11.38 -17.72 7.49
N ALA A 80 -10.84 -17.35 8.66
CA ALA A 80 -11.30 -17.90 9.93
C ALA A 80 -12.80 -17.60 10.22
N ALA A 81 -13.25 -16.39 9.89
CA ALA A 81 -14.65 -16.02 9.98
C ALA A 81 -15.53 -16.79 8.98
N HIS A 82 -15.04 -16.99 7.75
CA HIS A 82 -15.76 -17.72 6.71
C HIS A 82 -16.03 -19.18 7.09
N ASP A 83 -15.05 -19.83 7.71
CA ASP A 83 -15.14 -21.22 8.18
C ASP A 83 -15.86 -21.37 9.52
N GLY A 84 -16.41 -20.28 10.07
CA GLY A 84 -17.15 -20.29 11.34
C GLY A 84 -16.25 -20.58 12.55
N ILE A 85 -14.95 -20.31 12.46
CA ILE A 85 -14.00 -20.43 13.56
C ILE A 85 -14.15 -19.23 14.52
N ILE A 86 -14.47 -18.06 13.96
CA ILE A 86 -14.70 -16.80 14.68
C ILE A 86 -16.10 -16.29 14.34
N PRO A 87 -16.95 -15.99 15.34
CA PRO A 87 -18.27 -15.45 15.07
C PRO A 87 -18.16 -14.00 14.56
N VAL A 88 -18.89 -13.68 13.50
CA VAL A 88 -19.00 -12.32 12.97
C VAL A 88 -20.41 -11.82 13.25
N PHE A 89 -20.51 -10.63 13.85
CA PHE A 89 -21.78 -10.05 14.32
C PHE A 89 -22.61 -11.00 15.21
N GLY A 90 -21.94 -11.87 15.97
CA GLY A 90 -22.57 -12.83 16.89
C GLY A 90 -23.04 -14.14 16.25
N SER A 91 -22.88 -14.32 14.93
CA SER A 91 -23.21 -15.56 14.21
C SER A 91 -21.95 -16.32 13.78
N TYR A 92 -21.96 -17.64 13.96
CA TYR A 92 -20.93 -18.55 13.42
C TYR A 92 -21.18 -18.96 11.97
N SER A 93 -22.36 -18.66 11.43
CA SER A 93 -22.71 -18.84 10.02
C SER A 93 -22.89 -17.48 9.38
N PRO A 94 -21.84 -16.89 8.78
CA PRO A 94 -21.91 -15.54 8.26
C PRO A 94 -22.87 -15.48 7.06
N SER A 95 -23.80 -14.54 7.10
CA SER A 95 -24.71 -14.27 5.99
C SER A 95 -23.96 -13.74 4.76
N THR A 96 -24.56 -13.76 3.58
CA THR A 96 -23.92 -13.26 2.35
C THR A 96 -23.47 -11.80 2.48
N PHE A 97 -24.27 -10.96 3.15
CA PHE A 97 -23.90 -9.57 3.43
C PHE A 97 -22.64 -9.46 4.29
N GLU A 98 -22.56 -10.25 5.37
CA GLU A 98 -21.41 -10.26 6.28
C GLU A 98 -20.14 -10.74 5.59
N ARG A 99 -20.24 -11.76 4.73
CA ARG A 99 -19.12 -12.25 3.92
C ARG A 99 -18.56 -11.15 3.01
N VAL A 100 -19.45 -10.40 2.34
CA VAL A 100 -19.04 -9.27 1.49
C VAL A 100 -18.42 -8.15 2.32
N PHE A 101 -18.99 -7.83 3.49
CA PHE A 101 -18.46 -6.82 4.39
C PHE A 101 -17.04 -7.16 4.86
N ILE A 102 -16.82 -8.39 5.33
CA ILE A 102 -15.49 -8.84 5.79
C ILE A 102 -14.49 -8.78 4.62
N LEU A 103 -14.88 -9.24 3.43
CA LEU A 103 -14.01 -9.19 2.25
C LEU A 103 -13.61 -7.74 1.91
N LEU A 104 -14.58 -6.82 1.85
CA LEU A 104 -14.30 -5.41 1.59
C LEU A 104 -13.41 -4.79 2.67
N PHE A 105 -13.66 -5.14 3.93
CA PHE A 105 -12.85 -4.69 5.06
C PHE A 105 -11.40 -5.18 4.97
N THR A 106 -11.19 -6.46 4.64
CA THR A 106 -9.85 -7.03 4.47
C THR A 106 -9.08 -6.35 3.36
N VAL A 107 -9.72 -6.11 2.21
CA VAL A 107 -9.07 -5.57 1.03
C VAL A 107 -8.90 -4.04 1.13
N SER A 108 -9.66 -3.38 2.00
CA SER A 108 -9.68 -1.91 2.14
C SER A 108 -8.30 -1.29 2.34
N SER A 109 -7.44 -1.87 3.18
CA SER A 109 -6.13 -1.29 3.50
C SER A 109 -5.23 -1.14 2.26
N SER A 110 -5.17 -2.19 1.41
CA SER A 110 -4.36 -2.19 0.20
C SER A 110 -5.00 -1.40 -0.95
N LEU A 111 -6.33 -1.50 -1.10
CA LEU A 111 -7.02 -0.77 -2.18
C LEU A 111 -7.11 0.73 -1.90
N VAL A 112 -7.42 1.16 -0.69
CA VAL A 112 -7.56 2.59 -0.36
C VAL A 112 -6.24 3.33 -0.61
N THR A 113 -5.11 2.76 -0.20
CA THR A 113 -3.79 3.37 -0.42
C THR A 113 -3.44 3.44 -1.91
N SER A 114 -3.69 2.36 -2.67
CA SER A 114 -3.46 2.32 -4.12
C SER A 114 -4.39 3.28 -4.88
N LEU A 115 -5.66 3.37 -4.48
CA LEU A 115 -6.66 4.27 -5.06
C LEU A 115 -6.38 5.75 -4.74
N LEU A 116 -5.90 6.05 -3.53
CA LEU A 116 -5.49 7.40 -3.14
C LEU A 116 -4.38 7.91 -4.06
N VAL A 117 -3.35 7.08 -4.26
CA VAL A 117 -2.24 7.39 -5.15
C VAL A 117 -2.72 7.52 -6.59
N PHE A 118 -3.59 6.62 -7.04
CA PHE A 118 -4.22 6.72 -8.36
C PHE A 118 -4.99 8.04 -8.56
N ALA A 119 -5.81 8.45 -7.59
CA ALA A 119 -6.64 9.64 -7.68
C ALA A 119 -5.82 10.93 -7.80
N ILE A 120 -4.72 11.01 -7.05
CA ILE A 120 -3.80 12.15 -7.06
C ILE A 120 -3.00 12.18 -8.36
N LEU A 121 -2.34 11.08 -8.71
CA LEU A 121 -1.50 10.98 -9.91
C LEU A 121 -2.26 11.21 -11.21
N ARG A 122 -3.55 10.85 -11.26
CA ARG A 122 -4.42 11.15 -12.41
C ARG A 122 -4.63 12.66 -12.62
N LYS A 123 -4.60 13.45 -11.55
CA LYS A 123 -4.76 14.91 -11.62
C LYS A 123 -3.45 15.59 -12.01
N THR A 124 -2.32 15.04 -11.58
CA THR A 124 -0.96 15.54 -11.80
C THR A 124 -0.55 15.60 -13.28
N TYR A 125 0.15 16.67 -13.66
CA TYR A 125 0.74 16.86 -14.97
C TYR A 125 2.18 16.30 -14.99
N CYS A 126 2.46 15.36 -15.89
CA CYS A 126 3.63 14.49 -15.81
C CYS A 126 4.70 14.87 -16.85
N LYS A 127 5.45 15.96 -16.65
CA LYS A 127 6.58 16.30 -17.53
C LYS A 127 7.90 15.68 -17.09
N ASN A 128 8.98 16.43 -16.91
CA ASN A 128 10.31 15.83 -16.81
C ASN A 128 10.62 15.50 -15.34
N ILE A 129 10.41 16.47 -14.47
CA ILE A 129 10.73 16.40 -13.04
C ILE A 129 9.61 15.66 -12.31
N THR A 130 8.36 16.02 -12.58
CA THR A 130 7.20 15.38 -11.94
C THR A 130 7.14 13.90 -12.29
N ARG A 131 7.46 13.50 -13.52
CA ARG A 131 7.47 12.09 -13.94
C ARG A 131 8.53 11.27 -13.19
N LYS A 132 9.73 11.80 -12.99
CA LYS A 132 10.78 11.14 -12.19
C LYS A 132 10.31 10.92 -10.75
N ALA A 133 9.65 11.91 -10.15
CA ALA A 133 9.10 11.80 -8.80
C ALA A 133 7.97 10.75 -8.70
N ILE A 134 7.03 10.75 -9.66
CA ILE A 134 5.95 9.76 -9.73
C ILE A 134 6.51 8.35 -9.84
N TYR A 135 7.51 8.13 -10.70
CA TYR A 135 8.16 6.83 -10.82
C TYR A 135 8.86 6.42 -9.52
N ALA A 136 9.55 7.34 -8.84
CA ALA A 136 10.20 7.00 -7.57
C ALA A 136 9.19 6.49 -6.51
N VAL A 137 8.04 7.17 -6.37
CA VAL A 137 6.97 6.76 -5.44
C VAL A 137 6.33 5.44 -5.87
N THR A 138 5.85 5.37 -7.11
CA THR A 138 5.12 4.19 -7.61
C THR A 138 6.00 2.95 -7.67
N PHE A 139 7.29 3.11 -8.03
CA PHE A 139 8.27 2.03 -7.99
C PHE A 139 8.58 1.60 -6.56
N GLY A 140 8.71 2.55 -5.61
CA GLY A 140 8.85 2.23 -4.19
C GLY A 140 7.69 1.40 -3.66
N MET A 141 6.46 1.83 -3.94
CA MET A 141 5.26 1.08 -3.58
C MET A 141 5.26 -0.32 -4.21
N ALA A 142 5.40 -0.41 -5.53
CA ALA A 142 5.35 -1.68 -6.24
C ALA A 142 6.45 -2.65 -5.78
N SER A 143 7.68 -2.17 -5.59
CA SER A 143 8.80 -2.99 -5.12
C SER A 143 8.54 -3.61 -3.74
N VAL A 144 7.96 -2.84 -2.83
CA VAL A 144 7.65 -3.32 -1.49
C VAL A 144 6.43 -4.24 -1.49
N ILE A 145 5.40 -3.96 -2.29
CA ILE A 145 4.26 -4.88 -2.45
C ILE A 145 4.75 -6.25 -2.93
N VAL A 146 5.60 -6.28 -3.97
CA VAL A 146 6.18 -7.52 -4.50
C VAL A 146 7.04 -8.21 -3.44
N LEU A 147 7.97 -7.47 -2.81
CA LEU A 147 8.86 -8.01 -1.80
C LEU A 147 8.08 -8.57 -0.59
N SER A 148 7.14 -7.81 -0.04
CA SER A 148 6.31 -8.23 1.09
C SER A 148 5.44 -9.45 0.74
N THR A 149 4.91 -9.52 -0.49
CA THR A 149 4.16 -10.71 -0.95
C THR A 149 5.06 -11.94 -0.99
N ILE A 150 6.25 -11.84 -1.58
CA ILE A 150 7.23 -12.94 -1.65
C ILE A 150 7.66 -13.37 -0.24
N VAL A 151 8.02 -12.40 0.62
CA VAL A 151 8.46 -12.68 1.99
C VAL A 151 7.34 -13.37 2.77
N MET A 152 6.11 -12.85 2.74
CA MET A 152 4.97 -13.48 3.42
C MET A 152 4.68 -14.87 2.86
N PHE A 153 4.79 -15.06 1.55
CA PHE A 153 4.61 -16.36 0.92
C PHE A 153 5.61 -17.38 1.46
N ILE A 154 6.90 -17.05 1.45
CA ILE A 154 7.97 -17.92 1.96
C ILE A 154 7.80 -18.17 3.46
N VAL A 155 7.62 -17.12 4.25
CA VAL A 155 7.49 -17.21 5.72
C VAL A 155 6.35 -18.12 6.09
N VAL A 156 5.17 -17.95 5.51
CA VAL A 156 4.00 -18.76 5.83
C VAL A 156 4.17 -20.22 5.42
N HIS A 157 4.74 -20.49 4.24
CA HIS A 157 4.98 -21.88 3.83
C HIS A 157 5.99 -22.56 4.74
N ILE A 158 7.10 -21.89 5.08
CA ILE A 158 8.08 -22.41 6.05
C ILE A 158 7.42 -22.64 7.40
N LEU A 159 6.63 -21.68 7.88
CA LEU A 159 5.98 -21.76 9.18
C LEU A 159 4.99 -22.95 9.20
N TYR A 160 4.11 -23.02 8.21
CA TYR A 160 3.09 -24.07 8.09
C TYR A 160 3.70 -25.48 8.03
N PHE A 161 4.66 -25.71 7.12
CA PHE A 161 5.23 -27.04 6.92
C PHE A 161 6.20 -27.47 8.03
N ASN A 162 6.98 -26.55 8.61
CA ASN A 162 7.99 -26.91 9.61
C ASN A 162 7.50 -26.84 11.06
N PHE A 163 6.59 -25.91 11.38
CA PHE A 163 6.25 -25.61 12.78
C PHE A 163 4.78 -25.85 13.13
N LEU A 164 3.84 -25.70 12.18
CA LEU A 164 2.41 -25.77 12.49
C LEU A 164 1.70 -27.04 11.98
N THR A 165 2.44 -28.13 11.79
CA THR A 165 1.85 -29.46 11.60
C THR A 165 1.10 -29.89 12.87
N PRO A 166 -0.04 -30.61 12.79
CA PRO A 166 -0.79 -31.09 13.96
C PRO A 166 0.07 -31.80 15.02
N ASP A 167 1.07 -32.57 14.57
CA ASP A 167 2.02 -33.29 15.43
C ASP A 167 3.02 -32.37 16.16
N HIS A 168 3.42 -31.26 15.53
CA HIS A 168 4.29 -30.26 16.14
C HIS A 168 3.52 -29.43 17.17
N ILE A 169 2.28 -29.07 16.87
CA ILE A 169 1.39 -28.34 17.80
C ILE A 169 1.13 -29.19 19.04
N LEU A 170 0.84 -30.49 18.86
CA LEU A 170 0.66 -31.41 19.97
C LEU A 170 1.93 -31.47 20.83
N ARG A 171 3.11 -31.68 20.22
CA ARG A 171 4.40 -31.68 20.94
C ARG A 171 4.70 -30.38 21.67
N MET A 172 4.29 -29.23 21.12
CA MET A 172 4.43 -27.93 21.77
C MET A 172 3.51 -27.80 22.99
N ILE A 173 2.26 -28.28 22.88
CA ILE A 173 1.29 -28.31 23.98
C ILE A 173 1.76 -29.21 25.12
N TRP A 174 2.34 -30.37 24.81
CA TRP A 174 2.85 -31.28 25.84
C TRP A 174 4.02 -30.70 26.65
N LYS A 175 4.80 -29.77 26.07
CA LYS A 175 5.88 -29.04 26.75
C LYS A 175 5.37 -27.92 27.67
N LEU A 176 4.11 -27.50 27.55
CA LEU A 176 3.54 -26.50 28.44
C LEU A 176 3.24 -27.11 29.82
N PRO A 177 3.42 -26.33 30.91
CA PRO A 177 3.00 -26.75 32.24
C PRO A 177 1.48 -26.96 32.27
N GLU A 178 1.00 -27.88 33.11
CA GLU A 178 -0.40 -28.35 33.08
C GLU A 178 -1.44 -27.24 33.18
N PHE A 179 -1.18 -26.16 33.92
CA PHE A 179 -2.09 -25.02 34.04
C PHE A 179 -2.24 -24.19 32.74
N LEU A 180 -1.30 -24.32 31.79
CA LEU A 180 -1.33 -23.66 30.48
C LEU A 180 -1.73 -24.61 29.35
N ARG A 181 -1.98 -25.90 29.63
CA ARG A 181 -2.33 -26.87 28.59
C ARG A 181 -3.73 -26.56 28.05
N PRO A 182 -3.87 -26.13 26.79
CA PRO A 182 -5.18 -25.91 26.21
C PRO A 182 -5.99 -27.22 26.19
N GLY A 183 -7.28 -27.12 26.50
CA GLY A 183 -8.19 -28.25 26.35
C GLY A 183 -8.33 -28.69 24.89
N TYR A 184 -8.86 -29.89 24.67
CA TYR A 184 -9.04 -30.47 23.34
C TYR A 184 -9.78 -29.54 22.35
N LYS A 185 -10.80 -28.82 22.82
CA LYS A 185 -11.55 -27.84 22.01
C LYS A 185 -10.66 -26.67 21.53
N THR A 186 -9.78 -26.17 22.39
CA THR A 186 -8.86 -25.08 22.06
C THR A 186 -7.76 -25.55 21.11
N TYR A 187 -7.27 -26.79 21.26
CA TYR A 187 -6.36 -27.41 20.30
C TYR A 187 -6.99 -27.55 18.90
N LEU A 188 -8.22 -28.06 18.83
CA LEU A 188 -8.97 -28.15 17.57
C LEU A 188 -9.22 -26.76 16.95
N TRP A 189 -9.52 -25.76 17.77
CA TRP A 189 -9.69 -24.38 17.29
C TRP A 189 -8.39 -23.81 16.72
N MET A 190 -7.26 -23.99 17.42
CA MET A 190 -5.94 -23.52 16.96
C MET A 190 -5.53 -24.20 15.66
N THR A 191 -5.63 -25.53 15.57
CA THR A 191 -5.28 -26.29 14.35
C THR A 191 -6.11 -25.84 13.14
N LYS A 192 -7.43 -25.70 13.30
CA LYS A 192 -8.30 -25.17 12.23
C LYS A 192 -7.98 -23.73 11.85
N PHE A 193 -7.63 -22.87 12.82
CA PHE A 193 -7.24 -21.48 12.54
C PHE A 193 -5.93 -21.41 11.77
N ILE A 194 -4.99 -22.30 12.09
CA ILE A 194 -3.69 -22.42 11.44
C ILE A 194 -3.82 -22.85 9.97
N GLU A 195 -4.76 -23.75 9.67
CA GLU A 195 -5.05 -24.16 8.29
C GLU A 195 -5.43 -22.97 7.38
N GLN A 196 -5.94 -21.89 7.97
CA GLN A 196 -6.29 -20.67 7.24
C GLN A 196 -5.08 -19.84 6.79
N LEU A 197 -3.87 -20.08 7.30
CA LEU A 197 -2.68 -19.32 6.87
C LEU A 197 -2.41 -19.47 5.37
N ILE A 198 -2.61 -20.67 4.83
CA ILE A 198 -2.36 -20.96 3.41
C ILE A 198 -3.29 -20.15 2.49
N PRO A 199 -4.63 -20.25 2.60
CA PRO A 199 -5.53 -19.46 1.74
C PRO A 199 -5.34 -17.95 1.92
N SER A 200 -4.99 -17.46 3.12
CA SER A 200 -4.68 -16.05 3.38
C SER A 200 -3.54 -15.51 2.52
N VAL A 201 -2.46 -16.27 2.34
CA VAL A 201 -1.31 -15.84 1.52
C VAL A 201 -1.65 -15.81 0.03
N TYR A 202 -2.40 -16.79 -0.47
CA TYR A 202 -2.85 -16.76 -1.87
C TYR A 202 -3.77 -15.57 -2.11
N PHE A 203 -4.66 -15.28 -1.17
CA PHE A 203 -5.52 -14.10 -1.24
C PHE A 203 -4.71 -12.79 -1.21
N LEU A 204 -3.72 -12.66 -0.32
CA LEU A 204 -2.80 -11.53 -0.30
C LEU A 204 -2.12 -11.32 -1.66
N THR A 205 -1.71 -12.41 -2.31
CA THR A 205 -1.07 -12.38 -3.63
C THR A 205 -2.02 -11.85 -4.72
N ILE A 206 -3.29 -12.24 -4.67
CA ILE A 206 -4.31 -11.72 -5.60
C ILE A 206 -4.52 -10.22 -5.36
N VAL A 207 -4.69 -9.80 -4.10
CA VAL A 207 -4.88 -8.38 -3.74
C VAL A 207 -3.66 -7.55 -4.14
N SER A 208 -2.44 -8.06 -3.94
CA SER A 208 -1.22 -7.36 -4.31
C SER A 208 -1.08 -7.18 -5.82
N LEU A 209 -1.49 -8.17 -6.62
CA LEU A 209 -1.58 -8.03 -8.09
C LEU A 209 -2.55 -6.93 -8.51
N PHE A 210 -3.74 -6.87 -7.89
CA PHE A 210 -4.71 -5.80 -8.16
C PHE A 210 -4.16 -4.43 -7.78
N SER A 211 -3.50 -4.30 -6.63
CA SER A 211 -2.88 -3.05 -6.19
C SER A 211 -1.79 -2.58 -7.14
N ILE A 212 -0.92 -3.48 -7.61
CA ILE A 212 0.11 -3.16 -8.62
C ILE A 212 -0.55 -2.72 -9.94
N LEU A 213 -1.63 -3.39 -10.36
CA LEU A 213 -2.36 -3.03 -11.57
C LEU A 213 -2.97 -1.62 -11.48
N ILE A 214 -3.53 -1.25 -10.33
CA ILE A 214 -4.04 0.11 -10.06
C ILE A 214 -2.90 1.14 -10.13
N LEU A 215 -1.75 0.84 -9.53
CA LEU A 215 -0.58 1.72 -9.60
C LEU A 215 -0.08 1.88 -11.05
N ALA A 216 -0.01 0.79 -11.83
CA ALA A 216 0.37 0.86 -13.24
C ALA A 216 -0.60 1.71 -14.07
N LEU A 217 -1.92 1.52 -13.86
CA LEU A 217 -2.95 2.33 -14.51
C LEU A 217 -2.82 3.82 -14.17
N SER A 218 -2.45 4.16 -12.92
CA SER A 218 -2.26 5.56 -12.52
C SER A 218 -1.20 6.28 -13.37
N VAL A 219 -0.07 5.61 -13.60
CA VAL A 219 1.06 6.15 -14.37
C VAL A 219 0.69 6.27 -15.85
N VAL A 220 0.02 5.26 -16.40
CA VAL A 220 -0.41 5.26 -17.81
C VAL A 220 -1.40 6.38 -18.08
N MET A 221 -2.42 6.55 -17.21
CA MET A 221 -3.42 7.60 -17.37
C MET A 221 -2.80 9.01 -17.20
N GLY A 222 -1.88 9.19 -16.25
CA GLY A 222 -1.14 10.45 -16.09
C GLY A 222 -0.34 10.82 -17.35
N LYS A 223 0.32 9.84 -17.97
CA LYS A 223 1.06 10.02 -19.23
C LYS A 223 0.15 10.40 -20.39
N ILE A 224 -0.98 9.70 -20.58
CA ILE A 224 -1.94 9.98 -21.66
C ILE A 224 -2.49 11.40 -21.55
N LYS A 225 -2.88 11.82 -20.34
CA LYS A 225 -3.40 13.16 -20.08
C LYS A 225 -2.38 14.25 -20.42
N THR A 226 -1.12 14.06 -20.00
CA THR A 226 -0.04 15.00 -20.26
C THR A 226 0.19 15.18 -21.76
N ASN A 227 0.26 14.07 -22.51
CA ASN A 227 0.41 14.10 -23.95
C ASN A 227 -0.74 14.84 -24.66
N ARG A 228 -1.99 14.72 -24.16
CA ARG A 228 -3.13 15.47 -24.71
C ARG A 228 -2.96 16.97 -24.47
N ILE A 229 -2.61 17.37 -23.26
CA ILE A 229 -2.42 18.80 -22.90
C ILE A 229 -1.28 19.41 -23.73
N ASP A 230 -0.17 18.68 -23.93
CA ASP A 230 0.95 19.16 -24.74
C ASP A 230 0.58 19.31 -26.22
N LYS A 231 -0.24 18.40 -26.76
CA LYS A 231 -0.79 18.57 -28.12
C LYS A 231 -1.63 19.82 -28.25
N TYR A 232 -2.50 20.11 -27.29
CA TYR A 232 -3.30 21.35 -27.31
C TYR A 232 -2.40 22.59 -27.23
N LYS A 233 -1.41 22.63 -26.32
CA LYS A 233 -0.50 23.78 -26.22
C LYS A 233 0.26 24.05 -27.52
N LYS A 234 0.68 23.02 -28.27
CA LYS A 234 1.34 23.17 -29.58
C LYS A 234 0.42 23.67 -30.70
N ILE A 235 -0.89 23.54 -30.57
CA ILE A 235 -1.86 24.04 -31.56
C ILE A 235 -2.14 25.54 -31.35
N TRP A 236 -1.96 26.04 -30.12
CA TRP A 236 -2.23 27.42 -29.74
C TRP A 236 -0.96 28.31 -29.68
N GLN A 237 0.21 27.77 -29.98
CA GLN A 237 1.48 28.49 -30.17
C GLN A 237 1.81 28.57 -31.65
#